data_AF-A0A1Z7ZWB3-F1
#
_entry.id   AF-A0A1Z7ZWB3-F1
#
_cell.length_a   1.000
_cell.length_b   1.000
_cell.length_c   1.000
_cell.angle_alpha   90.00
_cell.angle_beta   90.00
_cell.angle_gamma   90.00
#
_symmetry.space_group_name_H-M   'P 1'
#
loop_
_entity.id
_entity.type
_entity.pdbx_description
1 polymer ?
#
loop_
_entity_poly.entity_id
_entity_poly.type
_entity_poly.pdbx_seq_one_letter_code
_entity_poly.pdbx_strand_id
1 'polypeptide(L)'
;MKKGIVLYMLLTSVCAMAQYKGGNGDGFSILYSSNLTLSGTSFVFNGGIGDGFSVEEKTSILFSGSEITFYNGGNGDGFSNTLSVSNTLAGEIATALYNGSNGDGFDVSTKPSLGLGGQDLSTMYTSVNGDGFAISSIYGGLLNGTSITNLYSGGNGDGFAVLLDYGKLLSGQSLTNLYSGGNGDGFSMRYAPKNHLNYQVKFNIKVLLQGPMLTQQTVGLMNENLRANSMLPVISPYPDGVTINSSVFNQGGVTGLGINTDDIVDWIWIELRDATDNTTIIKSMSALLQRDGDVVAIDGISNLSAEVVLGDYYLVANHRNHLGVMTQNPITLSVTPTTIDFIDSNFPTFSSNAQIQLASGSMALWAGDANNSGQIKFSGSFNDSNSIKDLVLGDPLNGFNSVTFPSSGYLLQDINLDGLAKFSGSGNDSNFIKDNIFIHPSNGFGSPTFTIQSTVPPEN
;
A
#
# COMPACT_ATOMS: atom_id res chain seq x y z
N MET A 1 -51.60 -20.66 -16.98
CA MET A 1 -51.71 -19.25 -17.41
C MET A 1 -50.85 -18.42 -16.46
N LYS A 2 -49.71 -17.93 -16.93
CA LYS A 2 -48.67 -17.27 -16.10
C LYS A 2 -49.11 -15.86 -15.72
N LYS A 3 -49.07 -15.51 -14.43
CA LYS A 3 -49.10 -14.12 -13.97
C LYS A 3 -47.77 -13.84 -13.29
N GLY A 4 -46.83 -13.26 -14.03
CA GLY A 4 -45.68 -12.59 -13.43
C GLY A 4 -46.15 -11.21 -12.95
N ILE A 5 -46.05 -10.95 -11.66
CA ILE A 5 -46.23 -9.61 -11.10
C ILE A 5 -44.84 -8.98 -11.05
N VAL A 6 -44.61 -7.96 -11.86
CA VAL A 6 -43.46 -7.06 -11.72
C VAL A 6 -43.93 -5.91 -10.83
N LEU A 7 -43.33 -5.78 -9.65
CA LEU A 7 -43.68 -4.76 -8.67
C LEU A 7 -42.49 -3.83 -8.45
N TYR A 8 -42.60 -2.58 -8.89
CA TYR A 8 -41.68 -1.51 -8.50
C TYR A 8 -42.23 -0.86 -7.23
N MET A 9 -41.66 -1.18 -6.06
CA MET A 9 -41.97 -0.49 -4.80
C MET A 9 -40.81 0.43 -4.40
N LEU A 10 -41.10 1.72 -4.26
CA LEU A 10 -40.28 2.65 -3.50
C LEU A 10 -40.91 2.73 -2.10
N LEU A 11 -40.35 2.02 -1.12
CA LEU A 11 -40.78 2.06 0.28
C LEU A 11 -39.75 2.83 1.09
N THR A 12 -40.11 4.02 1.57
CA THR A 12 -39.33 4.76 2.56
C THR A 12 -39.88 4.48 3.96
N SER A 13 -39.05 3.83 4.77
CA SER A 13 -39.13 3.63 6.23
C SER A 13 -40.40 2.99 6.82
N VAL A 14 -40.32 1.70 7.14
CA VAL A 14 -41.04 1.07 8.27
C VAL A 14 -40.22 -0.14 8.74
N CYS A 15 -40.11 -0.38 10.06
CA CYS A 15 -39.68 -1.67 10.60
C CYS A 15 -40.49 -2.79 9.92
N ALA A 16 -39.84 -3.68 9.17
CA ALA A 16 -40.51 -4.71 8.40
C ALA A 16 -40.24 -6.10 9.00
N MET A 17 -41.24 -6.75 9.59
CA MET A 17 -41.13 -8.19 9.86
C MET A 17 -41.52 -8.99 8.62
N ALA A 18 -40.73 -10.00 8.24
CA ALA A 18 -40.95 -11.01 7.19
C ALA A 18 -41.79 -10.52 6.00
N GLN A 19 -41.14 -9.96 4.97
CA GLN A 19 -41.84 -9.41 3.80
C GLN A 19 -42.40 -10.49 2.87
N TYR A 20 -41.93 -11.74 2.98
CA TYR A 20 -42.39 -12.84 2.12
C TYR A 20 -42.35 -14.20 2.85
N LYS A 21 -43.39 -15.02 2.64
CA LYS A 21 -43.48 -16.42 3.11
C LYS A 21 -43.79 -17.33 1.92
N GLY A 22 -43.03 -18.41 1.77
CA GLY A 22 -43.35 -19.49 0.82
C GLY A 22 -44.62 -20.26 1.20
N GLY A 23 -45.34 -20.79 0.20
CA GLY A 23 -46.49 -21.68 0.41
C GLY A 23 -46.09 -23.14 0.70
N ASN A 24 -47.07 -23.98 1.04
CA ASN A 24 -46.89 -25.41 1.38
C ASN A 24 -46.69 -26.36 0.16
N GLY A 25 -46.23 -25.87 -1.00
CA GLY A 25 -46.13 -26.67 -2.24
C GLY A 25 -44.80 -26.53 -2.96
N ASP A 26 -44.62 -27.33 -4.01
CA ASP A 26 -43.51 -27.44 -5.00
C ASP A 26 -43.30 -26.19 -5.88
N GLY A 27 -43.62 -25.02 -5.32
CA GLY A 27 -43.70 -23.76 -6.05
C GLY A 27 -42.36 -23.27 -6.59
N PHE A 28 -42.40 -22.72 -7.81
CA PHE A 28 -41.32 -22.00 -8.45
C PHE A 28 -41.45 -20.49 -8.18
N SER A 29 -40.43 -19.85 -7.61
CA SER A 29 -40.39 -18.38 -7.41
C SER A 29 -39.14 -17.76 -8.03
N ILE A 30 -39.31 -16.62 -8.71
CA ILE A 30 -38.20 -15.74 -9.13
C ILE A 30 -38.44 -14.35 -8.56
N LEU A 31 -37.43 -13.77 -7.92
CA LEU A 31 -37.46 -12.40 -7.44
C LEU A 31 -36.26 -11.59 -7.96
N TYR A 32 -36.54 -10.39 -8.48
CA TYR A 32 -35.55 -9.39 -8.86
C TYR A 32 -35.72 -8.18 -7.95
N SER A 33 -34.69 -7.79 -7.20
CA SER A 33 -34.70 -6.62 -6.33
C SER A 33 -33.54 -5.68 -6.65
N SER A 34 -33.83 -4.39 -6.79
CA SER A 34 -32.84 -3.35 -7.09
C SER A 34 -33.08 -2.07 -6.29
N ASN A 35 -32.02 -1.44 -5.77
CA ASN A 35 -32.07 -0.09 -5.15
C ASN A 35 -32.99 0.04 -3.93
N LEU A 36 -32.87 -0.87 -2.96
CA LEU A 36 -33.71 -0.89 -1.75
C LEU A 36 -32.93 -0.38 -0.52
N THR A 37 -33.60 0.31 0.41
CA THR A 37 -33.02 0.72 1.70
C THR A 37 -33.92 0.29 2.85
N LEU A 38 -33.39 -0.48 3.81
CA LEU A 38 -34.16 -1.09 4.90
C LEU A 38 -33.50 -0.83 6.27
N SER A 39 -34.30 -0.62 7.32
CA SER A 39 -33.81 -0.42 8.68
C SER A 39 -34.65 -1.10 9.77
N GLY A 40 -33.99 -1.57 10.85
CA GLY A 40 -34.61 -2.23 12.01
C GLY A 40 -34.22 -3.71 12.23
N THR A 41 -34.75 -4.34 13.29
CA THR A 41 -34.58 -5.78 13.57
C THR A 41 -35.59 -6.58 12.75
N SER A 42 -35.10 -7.39 11.80
CA SER A 42 -36.01 -8.03 10.83
C SER A 42 -35.44 -9.24 10.10
N PHE A 43 -36.32 -10.24 9.89
CA PHE A 43 -36.16 -11.28 8.88
C PHE A 43 -36.72 -10.75 7.56
N VAL A 44 -35.96 -10.80 6.48
CA VAL A 44 -36.44 -10.29 5.18
C VAL A 44 -37.26 -11.36 4.46
N PHE A 45 -36.82 -12.62 4.47
CA PHE A 45 -37.46 -13.75 3.77
C PHE A 45 -37.50 -15.04 4.60
N ASN A 46 -38.59 -15.79 4.52
CA ASN A 46 -38.74 -17.11 5.14
C ASN A 46 -39.22 -18.15 4.11
N GLY A 47 -38.51 -19.28 4.02
CA GLY A 47 -38.84 -20.39 3.12
C GLY A 47 -40.18 -21.06 3.42
N GLY A 48 -40.75 -21.72 2.41
CA GLY A 48 -41.95 -22.55 2.55
C GLY A 48 -41.64 -23.94 3.12
N ILE A 49 -42.66 -24.75 3.36
CA ILE A 49 -42.54 -26.10 3.95
C ILE A 49 -42.33 -27.20 2.87
N GLY A 50 -42.13 -26.85 1.60
CA GLY A 50 -42.08 -27.80 0.48
C GLY A 50 -40.89 -27.64 -0.48
N ASP A 51 -40.87 -28.50 -1.49
CA ASP A 51 -39.76 -28.88 -2.40
C ASP A 51 -39.45 -27.87 -3.52
N GLY A 52 -39.66 -26.59 -3.25
CA GLY A 52 -39.71 -25.53 -4.27
C GLY A 52 -38.35 -25.09 -4.83
N PHE A 53 -38.34 -24.67 -6.10
CA PHE A 53 -37.20 -24.05 -6.78
C PHE A 53 -37.27 -22.52 -6.66
N SER A 54 -36.19 -21.87 -6.19
CA SER A 54 -36.14 -20.40 -6.05
C SER A 54 -34.91 -19.78 -6.72
N VAL A 55 -35.11 -18.69 -7.46
CA VAL A 55 -34.03 -17.87 -8.05
C VAL A 55 -34.18 -16.43 -7.59
N GLU A 56 -33.11 -15.85 -7.06
CA GLU A 56 -33.13 -14.48 -6.57
C GLU A 56 -31.94 -13.67 -7.09
N GLU A 57 -32.21 -12.52 -7.71
CA GLU A 57 -31.19 -11.56 -8.13
C GLU A 57 -31.35 -10.24 -7.38
N LYS A 58 -30.28 -9.81 -6.68
CA LYS A 58 -30.24 -8.58 -5.87
C LYS A 58 -29.18 -7.63 -6.41
N THR A 59 -29.54 -6.35 -6.56
CA THR A 59 -28.62 -5.28 -6.96
C THR A 59 -28.75 -4.07 -6.02
N SER A 60 -27.64 -3.59 -5.45
CA SER A 60 -27.59 -2.28 -4.76
C SER A 60 -28.57 -2.09 -3.58
N ILE A 61 -28.56 -2.98 -2.60
CA ILE A 61 -29.39 -2.85 -1.38
C ILE A 61 -28.56 -2.36 -0.18
N LEU A 62 -29.08 -1.37 0.57
CA LEU A 62 -28.48 -0.81 1.78
C LEU A 62 -29.31 -1.17 3.04
N PHE A 63 -28.69 -1.72 4.08
CA PHE A 63 -29.36 -2.05 5.35
C PHE A 63 -28.68 -1.46 6.58
N SER A 64 -29.46 -1.05 7.59
CA SER A 64 -28.97 -0.63 8.91
C SER A 64 -29.83 -1.06 10.10
N GLY A 65 -29.27 -1.71 11.12
CA GLY A 65 -30.02 -2.20 12.30
C GLY A 65 -29.17 -2.93 13.35
N SER A 66 -29.80 -3.37 14.45
CA SER A 66 -29.13 -4.02 15.59
C SER A 66 -29.00 -5.55 15.49
N GLU A 67 -29.86 -6.23 14.72
CA GLU A 67 -29.75 -7.66 14.34
C GLU A 67 -30.41 -7.87 12.97
N ILE A 68 -29.68 -8.42 11.99
CA ILE A 68 -30.17 -8.57 10.59
C ILE A 68 -30.00 -10.02 10.12
N THR A 69 -31.10 -10.64 9.66
CA THR A 69 -31.10 -11.94 8.97
C THR A 69 -31.81 -11.85 7.62
N PHE A 70 -31.11 -12.14 6.51
CA PHE A 70 -31.72 -12.00 5.16
C PHE A 70 -32.63 -13.16 4.82
N TYR A 71 -32.17 -14.37 5.07
CA TYR A 71 -32.85 -15.58 4.62
C TYR A 71 -32.87 -16.66 5.69
N ASN A 72 -34.04 -17.24 5.88
CA ASN A 72 -34.25 -18.43 6.68
C ASN A 72 -34.81 -19.54 5.79
N GLY A 73 -34.09 -20.65 5.67
CA GLY A 73 -34.46 -21.80 4.84
C GLY A 73 -35.83 -22.40 5.17
N GLY A 74 -36.43 -23.03 4.16
CA GLY A 74 -37.62 -23.87 4.30
C GLY A 74 -37.30 -25.29 4.79
N ASN A 75 -38.34 -26.08 5.06
CA ASN A 75 -38.19 -27.48 5.51
C ASN A 75 -38.08 -28.53 4.37
N GLY A 76 -38.16 -28.14 3.10
CA GLY A 76 -38.14 -29.05 1.94
C GLY A 76 -36.78 -29.19 1.24
N ASP A 77 -36.72 -30.06 0.23
CA ASP A 77 -35.53 -30.51 -0.58
C ASP A 77 -35.11 -29.52 -1.71
N GLY A 78 -35.62 -28.29 -1.65
CA GLY A 78 -35.59 -27.36 -2.78
C GLY A 78 -34.21 -26.89 -3.27
N PHE A 79 -34.15 -26.52 -4.54
CA PHE A 79 -32.98 -25.89 -5.19
C PHE A 79 -33.05 -24.35 -5.05
N SER A 80 -31.96 -23.72 -4.63
CA SER A 80 -31.82 -22.27 -4.48
C SER A 80 -30.65 -21.73 -5.31
N ASN A 81 -30.88 -20.67 -6.09
CA ASN A 81 -29.82 -19.90 -6.74
C ASN A 81 -29.94 -18.42 -6.42
N THR A 82 -28.94 -17.87 -5.74
CA THR A 82 -28.91 -16.46 -5.33
C THR A 82 -27.74 -15.72 -5.97
N LEU A 83 -28.02 -14.67 -6.74
CA LEU A 83 -27.05 -13.71 -7.24
C LEU A 83 -27.19 -12.39 -6.47
N SER A 84 -26.13 -11.92 -5.81
CA SER A 84 -26.15 -10.64 -5.08
C SER A 84 -25.01 -9.73 -5.53
N VAL A 85 -25.35 -8.62 -6.19
CA VAL A 85 -24.44 -7.63 -6.75
C VAL A 85 -24.49 -6.35 -5.91
N SER A 86 -23.37 -6.02 -5.26
CA SER A 86 -23.12 -4.70 -4.63
C SER A 86 -24.07 -4.30 -3.48
N ASN A 87 -24.19 -5.13 -2.45
CA ASN A 87 -24.95 -4.78 -1.23
C ASN A 87 -24.05 -4.22 -0.12
N THR A 88 -24.57 -3.27 0.67
CA THR A 88 -23.88 -2.66 1.81
C THR A 88 -24.67 -2.84 3.11
N LEU A 89 -24.05 -3.39 4.14
CA LEU A 89 -24.63 -3.50 5.50
C LEU A 89 -23.84 -2.63 6.48
N ALA A 90 -24.53 -1.83 7.29
CA ALA A 90 -23.94 -1.04 8.37
C ALA A 90 -24.77 -1.20 9.67
N GLY A 91 -24.28 -1.95 10.67
CA GLY A 91 -25.03 -2.22 11.90
C GLY A 91 -24.16 -2.58 13.12
N GLU A 92 -24.71 -2.51 14.33
CA GLU A 92 -23.94 -2.78 15.56
C GLU A 92 -23.58 -4.27 15.72
N ILE A 93 -24.47 -5.19 15.30
CA ILE A 93 -24.23 -6.65 15.33
C ILE A 93 -24.89 -7.30 14.08
N ALA A 94 -24.15 -8.12 13.34
CA ALA A 94 -24.71 -8.99 12.29
C ALA A 94 -24.47 -10.46 12.66
N THR A 95 -25.56 -11.23 12.82
CA THR A 95 -25.56 -12.57 13.46
C THR A 95 -25.82 -13.75 12.52
N ALA A 96 -26.49 -13.56 11.38
CA ALA A 96 -26.69 -14.60 10.36
C ALA A 96 -27.20 -13.99 9.06
N LEU A 97 -26.41 -14.01 7.99
CA LEU A 97 -26.82 -13.47 6.69
C LEU A 97 -27.72 -14.49 5.96
N TYR A 98 -27.37 -15.78 6.00
CA TYR A 98 -28.15 -16.86 5.37
C TYR A 98 -28.15 -18.13 6.24
N ASN A 99 -29.34 -18.70 6.48
CA ASN A 99 -29.52 -20.02 7.09
C ASN A 99 -30.06 -21.01 6.04
N GLY A 100 -29.39 -22.15 5.85
CA GLY A 100 -29.82 -23.21 4.93
C GLY A 100 -31.13 -23.92 5.35
N SER A 101 -31.66 -24.77 4.46
CA SER A 101 -32.85 -25.62 4.69
C SER A 101 -32.51 -26.91 5.45
N ASN A 102 -33.54 -27.57 6.01
CA ASN A 102 -33.42 -28.89 6.66
C ASN A 102 -33.38 -30.08 5.68
N GLY A 103 -33.55 -29.87 4.37
CA GLY A 103 -33.56 -30.91 3.33
C GLY A 103 -32.24 -31.05 2.56
N ASP A 104 -32.16 -32.08 1.72
CA ASP A 104 -31.08 -32.53 0.80
C ASP A 104 -30.78 -31.57 -0.38
N GLY A 105 -31.18 -30.30 -0.23
CA GLY A 105 -31.18 -29.31 -1.30
C GLY A 105 -29.80 -28.87 -1.81
N PHE A 106 -29.78 -28.38 -3.05
CA PHE A 106 -28.62 -27.81 -3.72
C PHE A 106 -28.69 -26.28 -3.72
N ASP A 107 -27.71 -25.60 -3.13
CA ASP A 107 -27.65 -24.13 -3.04
C ASP A 107 -26.43 -23.57 -3.78
N VAL A 108 -26.67 -22.62 -4.69
CA VAL A 108 -25.62 -21.87 -5.40
C VAL A 108 -25.76 -20.38 -5.12
N SER A 109 -24.73 -19.78 -4.52
CA SER A 109 -24.68 -18.35 -4.25
C SER A 109 -23.50 -17.71 -4.99
N THR A 110 -23.76 -16.74 -5.88
CA THR A 110 -22.72 -15.95 -6.56
C THR A 110 -22.76 -14.49 -6.11
N LYS A 111 -21.63 -13.93 -5.70
CA LYS A 111 -21.54 -12.59 -5.09
C LYS A 111 -20.40 -11.76 -5.67
N PRO A 112 -20.64 -10.86 -6.64
CA PRO A 112 -19.58 -10.09 -7.30
C PRO A 112 -19.01 -8.90 -6.54
N SER A 113 -19.66 -8.46 -5.44
CA SER A 113 -19.12 -7.47 -4.50
C SER A 113 -20.02 -7.34 -3.26
N LEU A 114 -19.50 -7.53 -2.04
CA LEU A 114 -20.25 -7.34 -0.78
C LEU A 114 -19.48 -6.43 0.20
N GLY A 115 -20.10 -5.34 0.65
CA GLY A 115 -19.55 -4.45 1.68
C GLY A 115 -20.27 -4.63 3.02
N LEU A 116 -19.56 -5.03 4.06
CA LEU A 116 -20.11 -5.31 5.39
C LEU A 116 -19.29 -4.54 6.44
N GLY A 117 -19.96 -3.70 7.22
CA GLY A 117 -19.37 -3.02 8.37
C GLY A 117 -20.23 -3.15 9.62
N GLY A 118 -19.61 -3.52 10.74
CA GLY A 118 -20.27 -3.58 12.05
C GLY A 118 -19.33 -3.83 13.22
N GLN A 119 -19.72 -3.51 14.46
CA GLN A 119 -18.85 -3.64 15.63
C GLN A 119 -18.52 -5.12 15.92
N ASP A 120 -19.48 -6.03 15.83
CA ASP A 120 -19.25 -7.48 15.94
C ASP A 120 -19.96 -8.25 14.80
N LEU A 121 -19.17 -9.05 14.05
CA LEU A 121 -19.65 -9.94 12.99
C LEU A 121 -19.58 -11.38 13.49
N SER A 122 -20.74 -12.03 13.70
CA SER A 122 -20.82 -13.43 14.13
C SER A 122 -21.64 -14.26 13.14
N THR A 123 -21.17 -15.47 12.83
CA THR A 123 -21.94 -16.53 12.14
C THR A 123 -22.71 -16.08 10.89
N MET A 124 -22.00 -15.58 9.88
CA MET A 124 -22.67 -15.05 8.68
C MET A 124 -23.40 -16.09 7.83
N TYR A 125 -23.01 -17.36 7.92
CA TYR A 125 -23.55 -18.43 7.09
C TYR A 125 -23.60 -19.74 7.87
N THR A 126 -24.78 -20.36 7.95
CA THR A 126 -24.96 -21.68 8.57
C THR A 126 -25.49 -22.69 7.56
N SER A 127 -24.96 -23.92 7.59
CA SER A 127 -25.66 -25.10 7.04
C SER A 127 -26.21 -25.91 8.20
N VAL A 128 -27.43 -26.44 8.06
CA VAL A 128 -28.07 -27.29 9.07
C VAL A 128 -28.18 -28.73 8.55
N ASN A 129 -28.56 -29.64 9.47
CA ASN A 129 -28.58 -31.12 9.49
C ASN A 129 -28.88 -31.98 8.22
N GLY A 130 -28.99 -31.42 7.01
CA GLY A 130 -29.16 -32.19 5.77
C GLY A 130 -27.83 -32.57 5.08
N ASP A 131 -27.92 -33.51 4.15
CA ASP A 131 -26.92 -34.08 3.23
C ASP A 131 -26.68 -33.21 1.97
N GLY A 132 -27.18 -31.97 1.98
CA GLY A 132 -27.17 -31.06 0.83
C GLY A 132 -25.78 -30.60 0.34
N PHE A 133 -25.75 -30.11 -0.89
CA PHE A 133 -24.54 -29.64 -1.60
C PHE A 133 -24.61 -28.12 -1.78
N ALA A 134 -23.56 -27.40 -1.36
CA ALA A 134 -23.52 -25.93 -1.43
C ALA A 134 -22.27 -25.41 -2.18
N ILE A 135 -22.48 -24.53 -3.17
CA ILE A 135 -21.40 -23.76 -3.84
C ILE A 135 -21.59 -22.28 -3.55
N SER A 136 -20.58 -21.66 -2.96
CA SER A 136 -20.51 -20.20 -2.80
C SER A 136 -19.33 -19.65 -3.60
N SER A 137 -19.63 -18.76 -4.55
CA SER A 137 -18.63 -18.01 -5.32
C SER A 137 -18.67 -16.55 -4.91
N ILE A 138 -17.61 -16.06 -4.27
CA ILE A 138 -17.50 -14.65 -3.86
C ILE A 138 -16.35 -14.02 -4.63
N TYR A 139 -16.67 -12.93 -5.33
CA TYR A 139 -15.70 -12.05 -5.98
C TYR A 139 -15.78 -10.70 -5.25
N GLY A 140 -14.69 -10.22 -4.65
CA GLY A 140 -14.55 -8.89 -4.09
C GLY A 140 -15.44 -8.54 -2.87
N GLY A 141 -14.92 -7.77 -1.93
CA GLY A 141 -15.70 -7.20 -0.83
C GLY A 141 -14.87 -6.74 0.37
N LEU A 142 -15.36 -5.70 1.07
CA LEU A 142 -14.78 -5.20 2.32
C LEU A 142 -15.62 -5.72 3.50
N LEU A 143 -14.98 -6.43 4.42
CA LEU A 143 -15.52 -6.84 5.72
C LEU A 143 -14.77 -6.09 6.82
N ASN A 144 -15.41 -5.12 7.47
CA ASN A 144 -14.82 -4.42 8.62
C ASN A 144 -15.61 -4.70 9.92
N GLY A 145 -14.89 -4.93 11.02
CA GLY A 145 -15.50 -5.00 12.35
C GLY A 145 -14.51 -5.25 13.48
N THR A 146 -14.87 -4.93 14.71
CA THR A 146 -13.96 -5.03 15.88
C THR A 146 -13.65 -6.49 16.23
N SER A 147 -14.67 -7.37 16.21
CA SER A 147 -14.51 -8.83 16.34
C SER A 147 -15.22 -9.58 15.21
N ILE A 148 -14.54 -10.56 14.59
CA ILE A 148 -15.12 -11.43 13.54
C ILE A 148 -15.01 -12.90 13.98
N THR A 149 -16.13 -13.60 14.09
CA THR A 149 -16.18 -14.99 14.58
C THR A 149 -17.10 -15.88 13.75
N ASN A 150 -16.67 -17.12 13.45
CA ASN A 150 -17.51 -18.17 12.82
C ASN A 150 -18.21 -17.76 11.51
N LEU A 151 -17.55 -17.03 10.61
CA LEU A 151 -18.11 -16.60 9.32
C LEU A 151 -18.92 -17.69 8.60
N TYR A 152 -18.48 -18.95 8.70
CA TYR A 152 -19.24 -20.13 8.26
C TYR A 152 -19.19 -21.25 9.30
N SER A 153 -20.32 -21.92 9.52
CA SER A 153 -20.42 -23.17 10.27
C SER A 153 -21.03 -24.30 9.41
N GLY A 154 -20.31 -25.42 9.27
CA GLY A 154 -20.80 -26.64 8.64
C GLY A 154 -21.93 -27.30 9.44
N GLY A 155 -22.85 -27.96 8.75
CA GLY A 155 -23.97 -28.71 9.32
C GLY A 155 -23.56 -30.09 9.84
N ASN A 156 -24.45 -30.78 10.56
CA ASN A 156 -24.18 -32.12 11.10
C ASN A 156 -24.29 -33.28 10.07
N GLY A 157 -24.56 -32.99 8.78
CA GLY A 157 -24.69 -34.00 7.71
C GLY A 157 -23.38 -34.26 6.93
N ASP A 158 -23.43 -35.19 5.97
CA ASP A 158 -22.36 -35.65 5.06
C ASP A 158 -22.15 -34.76 3.81
N GLY A 159 -22.77 -33.58 3.80
CA GLY A 159 -22.79 -32.65 2.67
C GLY A 159 -21.41 -32.13 2.22
N PHE A 160 -21.33 -31.75 0.94
CA PHE A 160 -20.14 -31.24 0.27
C PHE A 160 -20.24 -29.72 0.04
N ALA A 161 -19.21 -28.98 0.45
CA ALA A 161 -19.17 -27.53 0.33
C ALA A 161 -17.92 -27.05 -0.46
N VAL A 162 -18.13 -26.23 -1.49
CA VAL A 162 -17.06 -25.58 -2.27
C VAL A 162 -17.13 -24.06 -2.10
N LEU A 163 -16.02 -23.47 -1.66
CA LEU A 163 -15.84 -22.02 -1.63
C LEU A 163 -14.79 -21.60 -2.66
N LEU A 164 -15.21 -20.75 -3.60
CA LEU A 164 -14.33 -20.01 -4.51
C LEU A 164 -14.24 -18.56 -4.01
N ASP A 165 -13.10 -18.21 -3.40
CA ASP A 165 -12.87 -16.91 -2.76
C ASP A 165 -11.86 -16.09 -3.57
N TYR A 166 -12.34 -15.05 -4.24
CA TYR A 166 -11.54 -14.13 -5.04
C TYR A 166 -11.58 -12.73 -4.41
N GLY A 167 -10.54 -12.32 -3.66
CA GLY A 167 -10.29 -10.90 -3.38
C GLY A 167 -11.05 -10.25 -2.21
N LYS A 168 -11.22 -10.91 -1.07
CA LYS A 168 -11.75 -10.28 0.16
C LYS A 168 -10.72 -9.45 0.93
N LEU A 169 -11.16 -8.29 1.43
CA LEU A 169 -10.46 -7.48 2.43
C LEU A 169 -11.15 -7.68 3.80
N LEU A 170 -10.49 -8.37 4.75
CA LEU A 170 -10.95 -8.48 6.15
C LEU A 170 -10.12 -7.52 7.02
N SER A 171 -10.78 -6.63 7.76
CA SER A 171 -10.14 -5.77 8.75
C SER A 171 -10.88 -5.88 10.08
N GLY A 172 -10.26 -6.56 11.06
CA GLY A 172 -10.78 -6.62 12.43
C GLY A 172 -9.71 -6.92 13.48
N GLN A 173 -9.94 -6.48 14.72
CA GLN A 173 -8.95 -6.55 15.80
C GLN A 173 -8.82 -7.96 16.40
N SER A 174 -9.86 -8.80 16.27
CA SER A 174 -9.85 -10.20 16.68
C SER A 174 -10.54 -11.10 15.64
N LEU A 175 -9.83 -12.11 15.14
CA LEU A 175 -10.31 -13.11 14.17
C LEU A 175 -10.29 -14.50 14.84
N THR A 176 -11.44 -15.17 14.98
CA THR A 176 -11.49 -16.50 15.64
C THR A 176 -12.43 -17.46 14.90
N ASN A 177 -11.97 -18.68 14.63
CA ASN A 177 -12.77 -19.77 14.04
C ASN A 177 -13.61 -19.35 12.83
N LEU A 178 -13.04 -18.59 11.88
CA LEU A 178 -13.77 -18.03 10.73
C LEU A 178 -14.54 -19.08 9.90
N TYR A 179 -14.10 -20.34 9.96
CA TYR A 179 -14.73 -21.49 9.34
C TYR A 179 -14.67 -22.65 10.34
N SER A 180 -15.83 -23.14 10.77
CA SER A 180 -15.94 -24.37 11.57
C SER A 180 -16.58 -25.47 10.73
N GLY A 181 -15.97 -26.65 10.69
CA GLY A 181 -16.65 -27.84 10.18
C GLY A 181 -17.82 -28.23 11.09
N GLY A 182 -18.81 -28.92 10.54
CA GLY A 182 -19.86 -29.54 11.36
C GLY A 182 -19.44 -30.91 11.90
N ASN A 183 -20.34 -31.60 12.60
CA ASN A 183 -20.05 -32.91 13.21
C ASN A 183 -20.13 -34.12 12.24
N GLY A 184 -20.39 -33.89 10.94
CA GLY A 184 -20.46 -34.94 9.91
C GLY A 184 -19.10 -35.26 9.27
N ASP A 185 -19.04 -36.29 8.43
CA ASP A 185 -17.86 -36.73 7.65
C ASP A 185 -17.68 -36.00 6.30
N GLY A 186 -18.44 -34.91 6.10
CA GLY A 186 -18.44 -34.11 4.88
C GLY A 186 -17.08 -33.53 4.49
N PHE A 187 -16.83 -33.47 3.19
CA PHE A 187 -15.60 -32.95 2.57
C PHE A 187 -15.77 -31.47 2.21
N SER A 188 -14.82 -30.63 2.62
CA SER A 188 -14.76 -29.22 2.21
C SER A 188 -13.50 -28.94 1.39
N MET A 189 -13.65 -28.21 0.27
CA MET A 189 -12.50 -27.71 -0.49
C MET A 189 -12.50 -26.19 -0.57
N ARG A 190 -11.33 -25.61 -0.31
CA ARG A 190 -11.05 -24.18 -0.51
C ARG A 190 -10.18 -24.03 -1.74
N TYR A 191 -10.70 -23.34 -2.75
CA TYR A 191 -9.86 -22.76 -3.79
C TYR A 191 -9.72 -21.26 -3.51
N ALA A 192 -8.80 -20.94 -2.61
CA ALA A 192 -8.26 -19.60 -2.52
C ALA A 192 -6.93 -19.67 -3.25
N PRO A 193 -6.78 -19.07 -4.44
CA PRO A 193 -5.44 -18.88 -4.96
C PRO A 193 -4.64 -18.20 -3.86
N LYS A 194 -3.41 -18.67 -3.61
CA LYS A 194 -2.45 -18.10 -2.68
C LYS A 194 -1.96 -16.74 -3.21
N ASN A 195 -2.89 -15.90 -3.64
CA ASN A 195 -2.62 -14.54 -4.05
C ASN A 195 -2.64 -13.77 -2.75
N HIS A 196 -1.45 -13.66 -2.15
CA HIS A 196 -0.98 -12.44 -1.52
C HIS A 196 -1.65 -11.23 -2.18
N LEU A 197 -2.82 -10.81 -1.68
CA LEU A 197 -3.51 -9.64 -2.23
C LEU A 197 -2.60 -8.46 -1.93
N ASN A 198 -2.06 -7.86 -2.97
CA ASN A 198 -1.32 -6.63 -2.82
C ASN A 198 -2.34 -5.53 -2.49
N TYR A 199 -2.03 -4.76 -1.47
CA TYR A 199 -2.77 -3.58 -1.05
C TYR A 199 -1.96 -2.35 -1.41
N GLN A 200 -2.65 -1.24 -1.62
CA GLN A 200 -1.99 0.06 -1.68
C GLN A 200 -1.63 0.50 -0.27
N VAL A 201 -0.45 0.08 0.21
CA VAL A 201 0.09 0.57 1.48
C VAL A 201 0.56 2.00 1.30
N LYS A 202 0.43 2.81 2.35
CA LYS A 202 0.84 4.22 2.33
C LYS A 202 1.89 4.48 3.40
N PHE A 203 2.82 5.37 3.11
CA PHE A 203 3.85 5.77 4.04
C PHE A 203 4.43 7.13 3.66
N ASN A 204 5.07 7.78 4.63
CA ASN A 204 5.76 9.04 4.47
C ASN A 204 7.21 8.82 4.84
N ILE A 205 8.14 9.33 4.03
CA ILE A 205 9.56 9.33 4.36
C ILE A 205 10.00 10.78 4.48
N LYS A 206 10.76 11.09 5.53
CA LYS A 206 11.50 12.33 5.65
C LYS A 206 12.99 12.05 5.60
N VAL A 207 13.72 12.77 4.77
CA VAL A 207 15.18 12.63 4.62
C VAL A 207 15.80 13.93 4.12
N LEU A 208 16.99 14.26 4.61
CA LEU A 208 17.78 15.38 4.08
C LEU A 208 19.00 14.85 3.34
N LEU A 209 19.41 15.57 2.30
CA LEU A 209 20.67 15.35 1.59
C LEU A 209 21.70 16.35 2.11
N GLN A 210 22.87 15.87 2.52
CA GLN A 210 23.90 16.77 3.04
C GLN A 210 24.31 17.81 1.98
N GLY A 211 24.49 17.41 0.71
CA GLY A 211 24.93 18.27 -0.38
C GLY A 211 24.22 19.64 -0.45
N PRO A 212 22.91 19.67 -0.75
CA PRO A 212 22.13 20.90 -0.80
C PRO A 212 21.95 21.59 0.56
N MET A 213 22.36 20.95 1.67
CA MET A 213 22.44 21.55 3.01
C MET A 213 23.80 22.19 3.34
N LEU A 214 24.84 21.99 2.52
CA LEU A 214 26.18 22.55 2.82
C LEU A 214 26.26 24.07 2.62
N THR A 215 25.41 24.63 1.76
CA THR A 215 25.43 26.05 1.38
C THR A 215 24.04 26.69 1.43
N GLN A 216 23.28 26.38 2.49
CA GLN A 216 21.87 26.76 2.63
C GLN A 216 21.65 28.25 2.35
N GLN A 217 20.74 28.54 1.41
CA GLN A 217 20.26 29.90 1.19
C GLN A 217 19.15 30.27 2.19
N THR A 218 18.42 29.28 2.68
CA THR A 218 17.37 29.43 3.69
C THR A 218 17.62 28.42 4.81
N VAL A 219 17.69 28.91 6.05
CA VAL A 219 17.99 28.07 7.22
C VAL A 219 16.97 26.95 7.35
N GLY A 220 17.45 25.72 7.46
CA GLY A 220 16.61 24.54 7.64
C GLY A 220 16.05 23.94 6.34
N LEU A 221 16.29 24.54 5.18
CA LEU A 221 15.85 24.01 3.89
C LEU A 221 17.05 23.62 3.02
N MET A 222 16.86 22.56 2.24
CA MET A 222 17.76 22.20 1.14
C MET A 222 17.68 23.25 0.03
N ASN A 223 18.82 23.48 -0.63
CA ASN A 223 18.86 24.23 -1.86
C ASN A 223 18.25 23.43 -3.03
N GLU A 224 17.54 24.13 -3.90
CA GLU A 224 16.79 23.64 -5.06
C GLU A 224 17.38 24.12 -6.39
N ASN A 225 18.69 24.38 -6.43
CA ASN A 225 19.39 24.97 -7.58
C ASN A 225 19.12 24.21 -8.89
N LEU A 226 19.08 22.88 -8.86
CA LEU A 226 18.76 22.07 -10.05
C LEU A 226 17.37 22.39 -10.61
N ARG A 227 16.35 22.53 -9.75
CA ARG A 227 15.00 22.94 -10.15
C ARG A 227 15.01 24.36 -10.70
N ALA A 228 15.60 25.30 -9.95
CA ALA A 228 15.66 26.71 -10.31
C ALA A 228 16.36 26.94 -11.67
N ASN A 229 17.37 26.11 -11.98
CA ASN A 229 18.11 26.15 -13.25
C ASN A 229 17.50 25.27 -14.35
N SER A 230 16.30 24.68 -14.14
CA SER A 230 15.63 23.79 -15.10
C SER A 230 16.47 22.57 -15.52
N MET A 231 17.27 22.04 -14.57
CA MET A 231 18.16 20.90 -14.79
C MET A 231 17.57 19.56 -14.35
N LEU A 232 16.49 19.55 -13.55
CA LEU A 232 15.85 18.29 -13.16
C LEU A 232 15.24 17.57 -14.38
N PRO A 233 15.56 16.28 -14.59
CA PRO A 233 14.99 15.53 -15.70
C PRO A 233 13.52 15.20 -15.41
N VAL A 234 12.66 15.27 -16.43
CA VAL A 234 11.26 14.84 -16.34
C VAL A 234 11.09 13.32 -16.43
N ILE A 235 12.16 12.60 -16.78
CA ILE A 235 12.25 11.14 -16.74
C ILE A 235 13.14 10.79 -15.55
N SER A 236 12.67 9.89 -14.70
CA SER A 236 13.43 9.41 -13.55
C SER A 236 14.81 8.89 -13.99
N PRO A 237 15.89 9.23 -13.25
CA PRO A 237 17.20 8.65 -13.49
C PRO A 237 17.32 7.19 -13.02
N TYR A 238 16.29 6.64 -12.37
CA TYR A 238 16.29 5.29 -11.81
C TYR A 238 15.70 4.25 -12.77
N PRO A 239 15.88 2.93 -12.49
CA PRO A 239 15.52 1.86 -13.43
C PRO A 239 14.06 1.82 -13.89
N ASP A 240 13.12 2.37 -13.11
CA ASP A 240 11.70 2.41 -13.49
C ASP A 240 11.39 3.41 -14.61
N GLY A 241 12.30 4.36 -14.88
CA GLY A 241 12.19 5.33 -15.99
C GLY A 241 10.90 6.14 -15.98
N VAL A 242 10.28 6.33 -14.81
CA VAL A 242 8.97 6.99 -14.71
C VAL A 242 9.07 8.43 -15.23
N THR A 243 8.11 8.82 -16.06
CA THR A 243 8.03 10.18 -16.62
C THR A 243 6.96 10.98 -15.90
N ILE A 244 7.27 12.23 -15.56
CA ILE A 244 6.33 13.17 -14.93
C ILE A 244 6.05 14.38 -15.81
N ASN A 245 5.01 15.14 -15.47
CA ASN A 245 4.78 16.44 -16.08
C ASN A 245 5.80 17.46 -15.54
N SER A 246 6.36 18.30 -16.40
CA SER A 246 7.29 19.36 -15.99
C SER A 246 6.68 20.36 -14.99
N SER A 247 5.35 20.48 -14.93
CA SER A 247 4.65 21.31 -13.95
C SER A 247 4.95 20.91 -12.51
N VAL A 248 5.33 19.65 -12.27
CA VAL A 248 5.73 19.16 -10.93
C VAL A 248 6.95 19.93 -10.39
N PHE A 249 7.79 20.48 -11.26
CA PHE A 249 8.96 21.27 -10.89
C PHE A 249 8.72 22.78 -10.82
N ASN A 250 7.46 23.22 -10.91
CA ASN A 250 7.11 24.62 -10.70
C ASN A 250 7.50 25.10 -9.29
N GLN A 251 7.75 26.39 -9.15
CA GLN A 251 8.00 27.01 -7.84
C GLN A 251 6.69 27.08 -7.04
N GLY A 252 6.70 26.69 -5.78
CA GLY A 252 5.50 26.47 -4.98
C GLY A 252 4.81 25.16 -5.30
N GLY A 253 5.57 24.13 -5.69
CA GLY A 253 5.05 22.83 -6.10
C GLY A 253 4.25 22.86 -7.41
N VAL A 254 3.50 21.79 -7.69
CA VAL A 254 2.87 21.50 -9.01
C VAL A 254 2.05 22.66 -9.59
N THR A 255 1.34 23.38 -8.73
CA THR A 255 0.44 24.46 -9.15
C THR A 255 1.16 25.76 -9.50
N GLY A 256 2.43 25.92 -9.09
CA GLY A 256 3.14 27.19 -9.21
C GLY A 256 2.75 28.23 -8.15
N LEU A 257 1.86 27.90 -7.22
CA LEU A 257 1.22 28.83 -6.29
C LEU A 257 1.32 28.41 -4.80
N GLY A 258 1.92 27.25 -4.52
CA GLY A 258 2.12 26.74 -3.17
C GLY A 258 3.31 27.38 -2.45
N ILE A 259 3.69 26.78 -1.33
CA ILE A 259 4.83 27.24 -0.51
C ILE A 259 6.15 26.72 -1.09
N ASN A 260 7.21 27.52 -0.93
CA ASN A 260 8.52 27.20 -1.50
C ASN A 260 9.28 26.11 -0.73
N THR A 261 8.77 25.63 0.40
CA THR A 261 9.30 24.44 1.11
C THR A 261 9.03 23.16 0.32
N ASP A 262 7.94 23.16 -0.46
CA ASP A 262 7.46 22.02 -1.24
C ASP A 262 8.12 21.94 -2.63
N ASP A 263 9.05 22.86 -2.92
CA ASP A 263 9.83 22.84 -4.16
C ASP A 263 10.66 21.57 -4.23
N ILE A 264 10.69 20.95 -5.41
CA ILE A 264 11.48 19.73 -5.61
C ILE A 264 12.98 20.06 -5.64
N VAL A 265 13.76 19.32 -4.86
CA VAL A 265 15.22 19.36 -4.84
C VAL A 265 15.79 18.39 -5.87
N ASP A 266 15.35 17.13 -5.83
CA ASP A 266 15.84 16.06 -6.71
C ASP A 266 14.91 14.83 -6.72
N TRP A 267 15.23 13.86 -7.58
CA TRP A 267 14.70 12.50 -7.54
C TRP A 267 15.30 11.70 -6.39
N ILE A 268 14.54 10.76 -5.83
CA ILE A 268 15.00 9.79 -4.84
C ILE A 268 14.42 8.40 -5.12
N TRP A 269 15.17 7.35 -4.79
CA TRP A 269 14.80 5.96 -5.00
C TRP A 269 14.41 5.31 -3.67
N ILE A 270 13.23 4.69 -3.65
CA ILE A 270 12.68 4.05 -2.47
C ILE A 270 12.59 2.55 -2.68
N GLU A 271 13.00 1.77 -1.68
CA GLU A 271 12.85 0.32 -1.68
C GLU A 271 12.10 -0.15 -0.43
N LEU A 272 11.21 -1.12 -0.63
CA LEU A 272 10.63 -1.96 0.41
C LEU A 272 11.32 -3.32 0.32
N ARG A 273 11.96 -3.73 1.42
CA ARG A 273 12.67 -5.02 1.50
C ARG A 273 12.00 -5.96 2.49
N ASP A 274 12.21 -7.26 2.27
CA ASP A 274 11.62 -8.32 3.08
C ASP A 274 12.00 -8.19 4.57
N ALA A 275 11.04 -8.38 5.47
CA ALA A 275 11.26 -8.24 6.91
C ALA A 275 12.23 -9.28 7.50
N THR A 276 12.39 -10.43 6.84
CA THR A 276 13.25 -11.53 7.29
C THR A 276 14.60 -11.56 6.58
N ASP A 277 14.69 -10.95 5.40
CA ASP A 277 15.93 -10.77 4.64
C ASP A 277 16.02 -9.36 4.04
N ASN A 278 16.85 -8.53 4.67
CA ASN A 278 17.05 -7.13 4.28
C ASN A 278 17.85 -6.93 2.98
N THR A 279 18.23 -7.99 2.28
CA THR A 279 18.84 -7.95 0.94
C THR A 279 17.83 -8.22 -0.18
N THR A 280 16.65 -8.76 0.16
CA THR A 280 15.60 -9.09 -0.81
C THR A 280 14.67 -7.89 -1.01
N ILE A 281 14.68 -7.30 -2.22
CA ILE A 281 13.80 -6.18 -2.58
C ILE A 281 12.42 -6.71 -3.01
N ILE A 282 11.36 -6.30 -2.32
CA ILE A 282 9.98 -6.64 -2.64
C ILE A 282 9.39 -5.65 -3.64
N LYS A 283 9.67 -4.36 -3.43
CA LYS A 283 9.21 -3.28 -4.29
C LYS A 283 10.23 -2.15 -4.30
N SER A 284 10.39 -1.52 -5.45
CA SER A 284 11.17 -0.31 -5.59
C SER A 284 10.46 0.68 -6.52
N MET A 285 10.70 1.98 -6.29
CA MET A 285 10.04 3.04 -7.04
C MET A 285 10.77 4.37 -6.92
N SER A 286 10.64 5.18 -7.97
CA SER A 286 11.01 6.59 -7.97
C SER A 286 10.04 7.44 -7.17
N ALA A 287 10.59 8.42 -6.48
CA ALA A 287 9.89 9.46 -5.74
C ALA A 287 10.61 10.80 -5.91
N LEU A 288 10.04 11.85 -5.34
CA LEU A 288 10.58 13.20 -5.41
C LEU A 288 10.85 13.72 -4.00
N LEU A 289 11.98 14.42 -3.84
CA LEU A 289 12.40 15.00 -2.57
C LEU A 289 12.13 16.51 -2.56
N GLN A 290 11.43 16.99 -1.53
CA GLN A 290 11.13 18.40 -1.30
C GLN A 290 12.18 19.06 -0.39
N ARG A 291 12.23 20.40 -0.38
CA ARG A 291 13.30 21.14 0.31
C ARG A 291 13.31 21.00 1.82
N ASP A 292 12.16 20.75 2.43
CA ASP A 292 12.04 20.49 3.86
C ASP A 292 12.30 19.02 4.25
N GLY A 293 12.60 18.19 3.25
CA GLY A 293 12.95 16.79 3.42
C GLY A 293 11.78 15.83 3.26
N ASP A 294 10.57 16.31 2.97
CA ASP A 294 9.45 15.43 2.63
C ASP A 294 9.70 14.69 1.31
N VAL A 295 9.49 13.38 1.32
CA VAL A 295 9.50 12.55 0.12
C VAL A 295 8.06 12.29 -0.33
N VAL A 296 7.75 12.74 -1.54
CA VAL A 296 6.42 12.69 -2.14
C VAL A 296 6.40 11.80 -3.37
N ALA A 297 5.20 11.35 -3.73
CA ALA A 297 4.97 10.59 -4.95
C ALA A 297 5.29 11.42 -6.21
N ILE A 298 5.25 10.76 -7.36
CA ILE A 298 5.60 11.35 -8.67
C ILE A 298 4.69 12.52 -9.10
N ASP A 299 3.56 12.72 -8.42
CA ASP A 299 2.71 13.88 -8.61
C ASP A 299 3.22 15.12 -7.87
N GLY A 300 4.27 15.00 -7.04
CA GLY A 300 4.87 16.10 -6.28
C GLY A 300 4.08 16.53 -5.04
N ILE A 301 3.03 15.80 -4.64
CA ILE A 301 2.14 16.20 -3.54
C ILE A 301 1.72 15.00 -2.67
N SER A 302 1.34 13.88 -3.27
CA SER A 302 0.76 12.76 -2.53
C SER A 302 1.80 12.01 -1.71
N ASN A 303 1.36 11.42 -0.60
CA ASN A 303 2.16 10.46 0.16
C ASN A 303 2.61 9.30 -0.73
N LEU A 304 3.70 8.64 -0.35
CA LEU A 304 4.16 7.45 -1.04
C LEU A 304 3.15 6.31 -0.88
N SER A 305 3.03 5.51 -1.94
CA SER A 305 2.24 4.29 -1.89
C SER A 305 2.85 3.19 -2.75
N ALA A 306 2.68 1.95 -2.29
CA ALA A 306 3.18 0.77 -2.97
C ALA A 306 2.12 -0.32 -2.99
N GLU A 307 2.03 -1.07 -4.09
CA GLU A 307 1.15 -2.23 -4.20
C GLU A 307 1.89 -3.47 -3.68
N VAL A 308 1.73 -3.78 -2.39
CA VAL A 308 2.39 -4.90 -1.70
C VAL A 308 1.48 -5.53 -0.65
N VAL A 309 1.81 -6.73 -0.17
CA VAL A 309 1.07 -7.37 0.92
C VAL A 309 1.14 -6.53 2.20
N LEU A 310 0.08 -6.52 3.01
CA LEU A 310 0.17 -5.92 4.36
C LEU A 310 1.19 -6.70 5.19
N GLY A 311 2.08 -5.99 5.86
CA GLY A 311 3.13 -6.62 6.64
C GLY A 311 4.23 -5.65 7.01
N ASP A 312 5.30 -6.21 7.56
CA ASP A 312 6.47 -5.45 7.95
C ASP A 312 7.48 -5.43 6.80
N TYR A 313 8.13 -4.28 6.62
CA TYR A 313 9.14 -4.09 5.59
C TYR A 313 10.29 -3.25 6.12
N TYR A 314 11.52 -3.55 5.69
CA TYR A 314 12.57 -2.55 5.77
C TYR A 314 12.32 -1.49 4.70
N LEU A 315 12.48 -0.22 5.06
CA LEU A 315 12.39 0.88 4.10
C LEU A 315 13.78 1.46 3.86
N VAL A 316 14.10 1.68 2.59
CA VAL A 316 15.34 2.29 2.14
C VAL A 316 15.05 3.56 1.37
N ALA A 317 15.85 4.60 1.63
CA ALA A 317 15.92 5.80 0.81
C ALA A 317 17.32 5.92 0.22
N ASN A 318 17.42 5.82 -1.10
CA ASN A 318 18.63 5.86 -1.89
C ASN A 318 18.63 7.11 -2.78
N HIS A 319 19.75 7.81 -2.85
CA HIS A 319 19.94 8.96 -3.74
C HIS A 319 21.13 8.70 -4.66
N ARG A 320 21.18 9.36 -5.82
CA ARG A 320 22.16 9.05 -6.88
C ARG A 320 23.62 9.28 -6.48
N ASN A 321 23.92 10.24 -5.61
CA ASN A 321 25.30 10.58 -5.21
C ASN A 321 25.47 10.77 -3.69
N HIS A 322 24.48 10.31 -2.92
CA HIS A 322 24.56 10.20 -1.48
C HIS A 322 24.42 8.74 -1.05
N LEU A 323 25.10 8.34 0.03
CA LEU A 323 24.93 7.01 0.58
C LEU A 323 23.53 6.87 1.20
N GLY A 324 22.79 5.85 0.76
CA GLY A 324 21.43 5.60 1.22
C GLY A 324 21.34 5.21 2.69
N VAL A 325 20.11 5.19 3.19
CA VAL A 325 19.77 4.81 4.58
C VAL A 325 18.66 3.78 4.59
N MET A 326 18.69 2.88 5.58
CA MET A 326 17.65 1.88 5.83
C MET A 326 17.18 1.94 7.28
N THR A 327 15.91 1.62 7.53
CA THR A 327 15.37 1.46 8.89
C THR A 327 16.13 0.38 9.67
N GLN A 328 16.35 0.55 10.98
CA GLN A 328 17.03 -0.48 11.78
C GLN A 328 16.21 -1.78 11.88
N ASN A 329 14.89 -1.64 11.99
CA ASN A 329 13.94 -2.73 12.10
C ASN A 329 12.88 -2.61 11.00
N PRO A 330 12.19 -3.71 10.64
CA PRO A 330 11.03 -3.66 9.77
C PRO A 330 9.93 -2.76 10.37
N ILE A 331 9.24 -2.03 9.51
CA ILE A 331 8.11 -1.15 9.86
C ILE A 331 6.84 -1.75 9.30
N THR A 332 5.80 -1.87 10.12
CA THR A 332 4.48 -2.33 9.69
C THR A 332 3.85 -1.30 8.75
N LEU A 333 3.59 -1.71 7.51
CA LEU A 333 2.91 -0.90 6.51
C LEU A 333 1.45 -1.34 6.34
N SER A 334 0.57 -0.35 6.22
CA SER A 334 -0.86 -0.56 6.05
C SER A 334 -1.46 0.47 5.08
N VAL A 335 -2.78 0.42 4.89
CA VAL A 335 -3.52 1.44 4.12
C VAL A 335 -3.52 2.81 4.81
N THR A 336 -3.19 2.86 6.11
CA THR A 336 -2.96 4.09 6.87
C THR A 336 -1.48 4.48 6.76
N PRO A 337 -1.17 5.74 6.41
CA PRO A 337 0.22 6.21 6.32
C PRO A 337 0.99 6.06 7.62
N THR A 338 2.16 5.41 7.55
CA THR A 338 3.17 5.40 8.62
C THR A 338 4.29 6.37 8.26
N THR A 339 4.76 7.17 9.21
CA THR A 339 5.88 8.10 9.00
C THR A 339 7.21 7.48 9.41
N ILE A 340 8.18 7.57 8.52
CA ILE A 340 9.59 7.18 8.69
C ILE A 340 10.39 8.48 8.62
N ASP A 341 10.98 8.90 9.73
CA ASP A 341 11.67 10.19 9.82
C ASP A 341 13.17 9.99 10.00
N PHE A 342 13.92 9.95 8.91
CA PHE A 342 15.38 9.85 8.95
C PHE A 342 16.06 11.18 9.31
N ILE A 343 15.31 12.28 9.51
CA ILE A 343 15.86 13.58 9.93
C ILE A 343 16.03 13.62 11.45
N ASP A 344 15.15 12.96 12.19
CA ASP A 344 15.23 12.83 13.64
C ASP A 344 16.45 11.99 14.05
N SER A 345 17.36 12.58 14.82
CA SER A 345 18.54 11.89 15.37
C SER A 345 18.22 10.70 16.27
N ASN A 346 16.98 10.60 16.76
CA ASN A 346 16.51 9.48 17.58
C ASN A 346 15.89 8.36 16.75
N PHE A 347 15.67 8.55 15.45
CA PHE A 347 15.12 7.51 14.60
C PHE A 347 16.20 6.47 14.26
N PRO A 348 15.98 5.18 14.61
CA PRO A 348 17.02 4.17 14.49
C PRO A 348 17.23 3.72 13.04
N THR A 349 18.48 3.74 12.60
CA THR A 349 18.92 3.30 11.26
C THR A 349 19.73 2.03 11.32
N PHE A 350 19.78 1.32 10.19
CA PHE A 350 20.58 0.11 10.06
C PHE A 350 22.08 0.46 10.09
N SER A 351 22.85 -0.24 10.92
CA SER A 351 24.26 0.04 11.21
C SER A 351 24.50 1.39 11.91
N SER A 352 25.77 1.65 12.28
CA SER A 352 26.18 2.92 12.90
C SER A 352 26.71 3.90 11.86
N ASN A 353 26.58 5.20 12.14
CA ASN A 353 27.04 6.29 11.26
C ASN A 353 26.48 6.23 9.83
N ALA A 354 25.28 5.66 9.65
CA ALA A 354 24.59 5.61 8.35
C ALA A 354 24.30 6.99 7.76
N GLN A 355 24.33 8.02 8.60
CA GLN A 355 23.99 9.40 8.27
C GLN A 355 24.98 10.35 8.95
N ILE A 356 25.02 11.58 8.44
CA ILE A 356 25.76 12.69 9.04
C ILE A 356 24.83 13.59 9.83
N GLN A 357 25.29 14.04 11.00
CA GLN A 357 24.61 15.09 11.76
C GLN A 357 25.01 16.47 11.24
N LEU A 358 24.02 17.27 10.85
CA LEU A 358 24.20 18.65 10.44
C LEU A 358 24.38 19.56 11.67
N ALA A 359 24.85 20.80 11.44
CA ALA A 359 24.99 21.79 12.51
C ALA A 359 23.66 22.13 13.23
N SER A 360 22.51 21.91 12.57
CA SER A 360 21.19 22.05 13.16
C SER A 360 20.83 20.95 14.16
N GLY A 361 21.59 19.86 14.20
CA GLY A 361 21.26 18.63 14.94
C GLY A 361 20.46 17.60 14.13
N SER A 362 19.91 18.00 12.99
CA SER A 362 19.21 17.12 12.04
C SER A 362 20.17 16.12 11.39
N MET A 363 19.66 14.94 11.02
CA MET A 363 20.41 13.94 10.28
C MET A 363 20.19 14.07 8.76
N ALA A 364 21.23 13.76 7.98
CA ALA A 364 21.19 13.78 6.52
C ALA A 364 22.00 12.62 5.92
N LEU A 365 21.71 12.26 4.67
CA LEU A 365 22.50 11.29 3.91
C LEU A 365 23.90 11.86 3.63
N TRP A 366 24.93 11.01 3.70
CA TRP A 366 26.30 11.39 3.38
C TRP A 366 26.44 11.69 1.89
N ALA A 367 26.88 12.90 1.53
CA ALA A 367 27.17 13.27 0.15
C ALA A 367 28.57 12.79 -0.26
N GLY A 368 28.76 12.38 -1.52
CA GLY A 368 30.11 12.20 -2.06
C GLY A 368 30.37 10.94 -2.89
N ASP A 369 29.35 10.13 -3.17
CA ASP A 369 29.48 8.97 -4.07
C ASP A 369 29.37 9.45 -5.53
N ALA A 370 30.44 10.07 -6.02
CA ALA A 370 30.49 10.72 -7.33
C ALA A 370 30.66 9.71 -8.50
N ASN A 371 30.73 8.42 -8.20
CA ASN A 371 30.91 7.35 -9.17
C ASN A 371 29.92 6.18 -8.99
N ASN A 372 28.95 6.32 -8.08
CA ASN A 372 27.90 5.34 -7.78
C ASN A 372 28.48 3.95 -7.40
N SER A 373 29.54 3.95 -6.58
CA SER A 373 30.20 2.74 -6.10
C SER A 373 29.68 2.22 -4.77
N GLY A 374 28.73 2.93 -4.15
CA GLY A 374 28.27 2.69 -2.78
C GLY A 374 29.33 3.05 -1.73
N GLN A 375 30.33 3.83 -2.11
CA GLN A 375 31.47 4.20 -1.27
C GLN A 375 31.83 5.67 -1.49
N ILE A 376 32.24 6.35 -0.43
CA ILE A 376 32.86 7.68 -0.52
C ILE A 376 34.35 7.54 -0.24
N LYS A 377 35.16 7.99 -1.19
CA LYS A 377 36.62 7.92 -1.18
C LYS A 377 37.21 9.22 -1.72
N PHE A 378 38.07 9.85 -0.91
CA PHE A 378 38.82 11.03 -1.35
C PHE A 378 40.08 10.68 -2.14
N SER A 379 40.75 9.58 -1.80
CA SER A 379 42.03 9.19 -2.41
C SER A 379 42.15 7.67 -2.61
N GLY A 380 43.25 7.24 -3.23
CA GLY A 380 43.46 5.84 -3.62
C GLY A 380 42.85 5.50 -4.98
N SER A 381 42.81 4.20 -5.31
CA SER A 381 42.22 3.75 -6.59
C SER A 381 40.70 3.91 -6.59
N PHE A 382 40.13 4.26 -7.76
CA PHE A 382 38.68 4.47 -7.96
C PHE A 382 38.07 5.38 -6.88
N ASN A 383 38.65 6.57 -6.68
CA ASN A 383 38.14 7.56 -5.73
C ASN A 383 37.20 8.57 -6.43
N ASP A 384 36.28 9.13 -5.66
CA ASP A 384 35.22 10.03 -6.13
C ASP A 384 35.77 11.38 -6.61
N SER A 385 36.82 11.87 -5.96
CA SER A 385 37.53 13.10 -6.35
C SER A 385 38.08 13.01 -7.79
N ASN A 386 38.65 11.87 -8.16
CA ASN A 386 39.11 11.61 -9.52
C ASN A 386 37.95 11.47 -10.52
N SER A 387 36.79 10.91 -10.12
CA SER A 387 35.59 10.90 -10.97
C SER A 387 35.19 12.32 -11.39
N ILE A 388 35.21 13.26 -10.45
CA ILE A 388 34.93 14.68 -10.72
C ILE A 388 35.99 15.28 -11.65
N LYS A 389 37.27 15.01 -11.38
CA LYS A 389 38.38 15.49 -12.23
C LYS A 389 38.25 15.03 -13.68
N ASP A 390 37.96 13.75 -13.86
CA ASP A 390 37.91 13.13 -15.18
C ASP A 390 36.70 13.66 -15.98
N LEU A 391 35.56 13.90 -15.31
CA LEU A 391 34.42 14.62 -15.91
C LEU A 391 34.83 16.04 -16.34
N VAL A 392 35.42 16.82 -15.44
CA VAL A 392 35.78 18.23 -15.70
C VAL A 392 36.78 18.37 -16.85
N LEU A 393 37.80 17.50 -16.90
CA LEU A 393 38.78 17.51 -17.99
C LEU A 393 38.23 16.93 -19.29
N GLY A 394 37.25 16.05 -19.22
CA GLY A 394 36.57 15.47 -20.38
C GLY A 394 35.43 16.33 -20.95
N ASP A 395 35.05 17.42 -20.28
CA ASP A 395 33.95 18.28 -20.70
C ASP A 395 34.26 18.94 -22.06
N PRO A 396 33.42 18.75 -23.09
CA PRO A 396 33.64 19.36 -24.41
C PRO A 396 33.72 20.89 -24.41
N LEU A 397 33.15 21.56 -23.40
CA LEU A 397 33.20 23.01 -23.23
C LEU A 397 34.49 23.47 -22.51
N ASN A 398 35.26 22.55 -21.92
CA ASN A 398 36.55 22.84 -21.29
C ASN A 398 37.70 22.88 -22.32
N GLY A 399 37.62 23.78 -23.31
CA GLY A 399 38.58 23.85 -24.42
C GLY A 399 40.03 24.16 -24.02
N PHE A 400 40.29 24.55 -22.76
CA PHE A 400 41.63 24.82 -22.23
C PHE A 400 42.14 23.72 -21.28
N ASN A 401 41.38 22.62 -21.09
CA ASN A 401 41.69 21.54 -20.16
C ASN A 401 42.00 22.05 -18.73
N SER A 402 41.24 23.04 -18.27
CA SER A 402 41.43 23.61 -16.93
C SER A 402 40.81 22.72 -15.87
N VAL A 403 41.57 22.37 -14.83
CA VAL A 403 41.08 21.63 -13.65
C VAL A 403 40.11 22.44 -12.77
N THR A 404 39.99 23.75 -13.01
CA THR A 404 39.04 24.64 -12.33
C THR A 404 37.79 24.93 -13.15
N PHE A 405 37.64 24.31 -14.32
CA PHE A 405 36.46 24.47 -15.16
C PHE A 405 35.22 23.89 -14.43
N PRO A 406 34.10 24.63 -14.37
CA PRO A 406 32.85 24.12 -13.80
C PRO A 406 32.01 23.44 -14.89
N SER A 407 31.88 22.12 -14.82
CA SER A 407 30.99 21.36 -15.72
C SER A 407 29.55 21.54 -15.28
N SER A 408 28.66 21.93 -16.17
CA SER A 408 27.28 22.28 -15.81
C SER A 408 26.26 21.23 -16.26
N GLY A 409 25.28 20.95 -15.40
CA GLY A 409 24.13 20.11 -15.72
C GLY A 409 23.64 19.26 -14.54
N TYR A 410 22.75 18.31 -14.85
CA TYR A 410 22.31 17.28 -13.92
C TYR A 410 23.36 16.16 -13.85
N LEU A 411 24.40 16.39 -13.04
CA LEU A 411 25.61 15.55 -13.02
C LEU A 411 25.65 14.70 -11.76
N LEU A 412 26.19 13.48 -11.86
CA LEU A 412 26.43 12.61 -10.71
C LEU A 412 27.49 13.21 -9.76
N GLN A 413 28.47 13.89 -10.36
CA GLN A 413 29.65 14.49 -9.72
C GLN A 413 29.38 15.84 -9.03
N ASP A 414 28.18 16.42 -9.21
CA ASP A 414 27.73 17.62 -8.52
C ASP A 414 27.25 17.23 -7.12
N ILE A 415 28.11 17.36 -6.11
CA ILE A 415 27.89 16.82 -4.77
C ILE A 415 26.99 17.75 -3.93
N ASN A 416 27.06 19.06 -4.16
CA ASN A 416 26.20 20.03 -3.46
C ASN A 416 24.89 20.33 -4.18
N LEU A 417 24.66 19.73 -5.37
CA LEU A 417 23.47 19.88 -6.21
C LEU A 417 23.23 21.33 -6.66
N ASP A 418 24.30 22.08 -6.93
CA ASP A 418 24.22 23.48 -7.38
C ASP A 418 24.11 23.64 -8.91
N GLY A 419 24.20 22.54 -9.65
CA GLY A 419 24.19 22.48 -11.11
C GLY A 419 25.58 22.58 -11.73
N LEU A 420 26.66 22.59 -10.93
CA LEU A 420 28.06 22.69 -11.37
C LEU A 420 28.96 21.66 -10.66
N ALA A 421 29.43 20.65 -11.40
CA ALA A 421 30.48 19.76 -10.92
C ALA A 421 31.86 20.43 -11.05
N LYS A 422 32.59 20.53 -9.93
CA LYS A 422 33.89 21.22 -9.83
C LYS A 422 34.91 20.37 -9.10
N PHE A 423 36.03 20.08 -9.77
CA PHE A 423 37.14 19.35 -9.17
C PHE A 423 38.02 20.23 -8.26
N SER A 424 38.25 21.48 -8.66
CA SER A 424 39.13 22.40 -7.92
C SER A 424 38.63 23.85 -7.97
N GLY A 425 39.33 24.76 -7.30
CA GLY A 425 38.90 26.15 -7.12
C GLY A 425 38.01 26.35 -5.89
N SER A 426 37.44 27.54 -5.72
CA SER A 426 36.57 27.85 -4.57
C SER A 426 35.25 27.10 -4.66
N GLY A 427 34.80 26.49 -3.56
CA GLY A 427 33.55 25.72 -3.50
C GLY A 427 33.51 24.57 -4.51
N ASN A 428 34.52 23.70 -4.47
CA ASN A 428 34.60 22.52 -5.33
C ASN A 428 34.09 21.27 -4.59
N ASP A 429 33.52 20.34 -5.33
CA ASP A 429 32.90 19.11 -4.82
C ASP A 429 33.91 18.14 -4.20
N SER A 430 35.14 18.13 -4.73
CA SER A 430 36.20 17.26 -4.23
C SER A 430 36.58 17.58 -2.78
N ASN A 431 36.47 18.84 -2.36
CA ASN A 431 36.66 19.23 -0.97
C ASN A 431 35.52 18.76 -0.07
N PHE A 432 34.26 18.71 -0.54
CA PHE A 432 33.17 18.16 0.26
C PHE A 432 33.38 16.67 0.55
N ILE A 433 33.80 15.89 -0.45
CA ILE A 433 34.20 14.49 -0.28
C ILE A 433 35.34 14.37 0.75
N LYS A 434 36.39 15.18 0.58
CA LYS A 434 37.54 15.20 1.49
C LYS A 434 37.12 15.47 2.94
N ASP A 435 36.30 16.49 3.14
CA ASP A 435 35.88 16.93 4.47
C ASP A 435 35.04 15.84 5.13
N ASN A 436 34.12 15.20 4.39
CA ASN A 436 33.37 14.04 4.85
C ASN A 436 34.26 12.89 5.33
N ILE A 437 35.32 12.57 4.58
CA ILE A 437 36.31 11.55 5.00
C ILE A 437 36.94 11.90 6.35
N PHE A 438 37.33 13.16 6.56
CA PHE A 438 38.03 13.56 7.79
C PHE A 438 37.10 13.66 9.01
N ILE A 439 35.84 14.04 8.83
CA ILE A 439 34.89 14.19 9.94
C ILE A 439 34.16 12.89 10.30
N HIS A 440 34.26 11.85 9.47
CA HIS A 440 33.54 10.60 9.72
C HIS A 440 33.95 9.97 11.07
N PRO A 441 33.02 9.65 11.99
CA PRO A 441 33.35 9.21 13.34
C PRO A 441 34.24 7.96 13.43
N SER A 442 34.13 7.06 12.45
CA SER A 442 34.97 5.86 12.37
C SER A 442 36.39 6.11 11.84
N ASN A 443 36.70 7.31 11.32
CA ASN A 443 38.04 7.68 10.86
C ASN A 443 38.88 8.31 12.00
N GLY A 444 39.08 7.57 13.09
CA GLY A 444 39.73 8.10 14.29
C GLY A 444 41.18 8.60 14.13
N PHE A 445 41.85 8.23 13.03
CA PHE A 445 43.21 8.69 12.71
C PHE A 445 43.23 9.83 11.68
N GLY A 446 42.06 10.26 11.17
CA GLY A 446 41.98 11.26 10.11
C GLY A 446 42.75 10.83 8.85
N SER A 447 42.63 9.56 8.44
CA SER A 447 43.30 9.08 7.23
C SER A 447 42.60 9.61 5.97
N PRO A 448 43.32 10.23 5.02
CA PRO A 448 42.74 10.64 3.74
C PRO A 448 42.39 9.46 2.82
N THR A 449 42.84 8.24 3.15
CA THR A 449 42.51 6.99 2.44
C THR A 449 41.37 6.22 3.09
N PHE A 450 40.80 6.73 4.19
CA PHE A 450 39.60 6.13 4.79
C PHE A 450 38.46 6.12 3.76
N THR A 451 37.62 5.09 3.85
CA THR A 451 36.48 4.90 2.96
C THR A 451 35.22 4.84 3.80
N ILE A 452 34.24 5.68 3.49
CA ILE A 452 32.89 5.57 4.04
C ILE A 452 32.14 4.56 3.16
N GLN A 453 31.63 3.50 3.78
CA GLN A 453 30.87 2.47 3.08
C GLN A 453 29.38 2.78 3.22
N SER A 454 28.58 2.47 2.20
CA SER A 454 27.13 2.38 2.35
C SER A 454 26.78 1.43 3.50
N THR A 455 25.77 1.80 4.28
CA THR A 455 25.24 0.94 5.34
C THR A 455 24.09 0.06 4.85
N VAL A 456 23.46 0.43 3.74
CA VAL A 456 22.39 -0.34 3.11
C VAL A 456 23.02 -1.59 2.49
N PRO A 457 22.57 -2.80 2.87
CA PRO A 457 23.06 -4.04 2.27
C PRO A 457 22.82 -4.06 0.74
N PRO A 458 23.73 -4.62 -0.07
CA PRO A 458 23.48 -4.83 -1.49
C PRO A 458 22.30 -5.80 -1.70
N GLU A 459 21.64 -5.68 -2.86
CA GLU A 459 20.67 -6.68 -3.32
C GLU A 459 21.39 -8.02 -3.61
N ASN A 460 20.75 -9.14 -3.27
CA ASN A 460 21.28 -10.50 -3.44
C ASN A 460 21.18 -11.04 -4.88
#